data_AF-A0A6A4LFI3-F1
#
_entry.id   AF-A0A6A4LFI3-F1
#
_cell.length_a   1.000
_cell.length_b   1.000
_cell.length_c   1.000
_cell.angle_alpha   90.00
_cell.angle_beta   90.00
_cell.angle_gamma   90.00
#
_symmetry.space_group_name_H-M   'P 1'
#
loop_
_entity.id
_entity.type
_entity.pdbx_description
1 polymer ?
#
loop_
_entity_poly.entity_id
_entity_poly.type
_entity_poly.pdbx_seq_one_letter_code
_entity_poly.pdbx_strand_id
1 'polypeptide(L)'
;MSSFLVLGTYYAAVIENRADFAGRVVVDVGAGSGILSLFAAQAGAKHVYAVEASEMAEYARKLIAGNPSLGQRITVVKGKVEEVELPEKADILISEPMGTLLVNERMLETYVIARDRFLVPDGKMFPTIGRIHMAPFSDEYLFVEMANKALFWQQQNYYGVDLTPLYGSAFKGYFSQPVVDAFDPRVLVAPAISHVINFTSIKEEDLYEIDVPLKFKAAVGGRVHGLACWFDVLFNGSTVQRWLTTAPGAPTTHWYQLRCVLPQPLYVMQAKMWGPGAEQGGILQASSCKFDLKEPYYRMSQPQAYPVAQDQPTHHLVNTQDIQTQSLDEEVSEFLQQPPQKSDAGLD
;
A
#
# COMPACT_ATOMS: atom_id res chain seq x y z
N MET A 1 -2.10 1.66 12.29
CA MET A 1 -2.37 3.02 11.78
C MET A 1 -1.32 3.35 10.72
N SER A 2 -1.50 2.91 9.47
CA SER A 2 -0.54 3.14 8.40
C SER A 2 -1.18 3.96 7.28
N SER A 3 -0.61 5.15 7.05
CA SER A 3 -0.98 6.18 6.07
C SER A 3 -2.14 7.13 6.43
N PHE A 4 -1.76 8.34 6.84
CA PHE A 4 -2.64 9.52 6.98
C PHE A 4 -3.47 9.78 5.72
N LEU A 5 -2.92 9.51 4.52
CA LEU A 5 -3.62 9.68 3.25
C LEU A 5 -4.82 8.75 3.12
N VAL A 6 -4.66 7.48 3.50
CA VAL A 6 -5.73 6.47 3.42
C VAL A 6 -6.87 6.86 4.34
N LEU A 7 -6.58 7.03 5.64
CA LEU A 7 -7.60 7.41 6.61
C LEU A 7 -8.21 8.79 6.30
N GLY A 8 -7.43 9.74 5.80
CA GLY A 8 -7.92 11.05 5.36
C GLY A 8 -8.90 10.95 4.19
N THR A 9 -8.65 10.05 3.23
CA THR A 9 -9.54 9.82 2.09
C THR A 9 -10.85 9.15 2.53
N TYR A 10 -10.79 8.17 3.43
CA TYR A 10 -11.97 7.57 4.06
C TYR A 10 -12.79 8.62 4.82
N TYR A 11 -12.13 9.43 5.64
CA TYR A 11 -12.77 10.52 6.39
C TYR A 11 -13.49 11.49 5.44
N ALA A 12 -12.81 11.97 4.40
CA ALA A 12 -13.41 12.86 3.40
C ALA A 12 -14.60 12.20 2.68
N ALA A 13 -14.46 10.93 2.27
CA ALA A 13 -15.52 10.18 1.62
C ALA A 13 -16.79 10.09 2.50
N VAL A 14 -16.63 9.88 3.80
CA VAL A 14 -17.73 9.79 4.76
C VAL A 14 -18.34 11.17 5.06
N ILE A 15 -17.53 12.16 5.39
CA ILE A 15 -18.00 13.47 5.84
C ILE A 15 -18.61 14.30 4.72
N GLU A 16 -18.05 14.25 3.51
CA GLU A 16 -18.61 14.99 2.38
C GLU A 16 -19.90 14.35 1.85
N ASN A 17 -20.08 13.06 2.10
CA ASN A 17 -21.31 12.32 1.83
C ASN A 17 -22.15 12.14 3.09
N ARG A 18 -22.11 13.09 4.03
CA ARG A 18 -22.87 13.02 5.28
C ARG A 18 -24.34 12.65 5.10
N ALA A 19 -24.97 13.09 4.01
CA ALA A 19 -26.35 12.79 3.68
C ALA A 19 -26.63 11.27 3.51
N ASP A 20 -25.62 10.49 3.10
CA ASP A 20 -25.71 9.05 3.02
C ASP A 20 -25.70 8.42 4.43
N PHE A 21 -24.95 8.97 5.39
CA PHE A 21 -24.77 8.38 6.72
C PHE A 21 -25.76 8.90 7.78
N ALA A 22 -26.21 10.16 7.68
CA ALA A 22 -27.01 10.80 8.71
C ALA A 22 -28.34 10.05 8.96
N GLY A 23 -28.57 9.63 10.20
CA GLY A 23 -29.76 8.88 10.60
C GLY A 23 -29.82 7.44 10.09
N ARG A 24 -28.75 6.92 9.48
CA ARG A 24 -28.66 5.58 8.92
C ARG A 24 -27.97 4.57 9.84
N VAL A 25 -28.23 3.30 9.61
CA VAL A 25 -27.51 2.18 10.24
C VAL A 25 -26.31 1.82 9.38
N VAL A 26 -25.15 1.72 10.01
CA VAL A 26 -23.87 1.43 9.34
C VAL A 26 -23.27 0.15 9.91
N VAL A 27 -22.67 -0.67 9.06
CA VAL A 27 -21.83 -1.79 9.48
C VAL A 27 -20.40 -1.52 9.01
N ASP A 28 -19.47 -1.56 9.95
CA ASP A 28 -18.03 -1.44 9.73
C ASP A 28 -17.41 -2.84 9.79
N VAL A 29 -16.97 -3.34 8.63
CA VAL A 29 -16.52 -4.73 8.45
C VAL A 29 -15.01 -4.81 8.62
N GLY A 30 -14.56 -5.64 9.55
CA GLY A 30 -13.15 -5.70 9.93
C GLY A 30 -12.72 -4.38 10.56
N ALA A 31 -13.50 -3.92 11.55
CA ALA A 31 -13.40 -2.57 12.09
C ALA A 31 -12.01 -2.24 12.66
N GLY A 32 -11.21 -3.25 13.00
CA GLY A 32 -9.89 -3.09 13.56
C GLY A 32 -9.95 -2.23 14.82
N SER A 33 -9.36 -1.03 14.75
CA SER A 33 -9.41 -0.05 15.84
C SER A 33 -10.75 0.67 16.03
N GLY A 34 -11.72 0.50 15.13
CA GLY A 34 -13.02 1.19 15.14
C GLY A 34 -12.98 2.63 14.60
N ILE A 35 -11.91 3.03 13.91
CA ILE A 35 -11.75 4.41 13.41
C ILE A 35 -12.80 4.77 12.35
N LEU A 36 -13.14 3.86 11.42
CA LEU A 36 -14.16 4.11 10.41
C LEU A 36 -15.55 4.18 11.04
N SER A 37 -15.81 3.36 12.05
CA SER A 37 -17.02 3.47 12.88
C SER A 37 -17.17 4.84 13.53
N LEU A 38 -16.08 5.43 14.03
CA LEU A 38 -16.09 6.78 14.58
C LEU A 38 -16.37 7.85 13.51
N PHE A 39 -15.83 7.71 12.29
CA PHE A 39 -16.15 8.60 11.18
C PHE A 39 -17.64 8.53 10.78
N ALA A 40 -18.21 7.32 10.72
CA ALA A 40 -19.63 7.14 10.45
C ALA A 40 -20.51 7.77 11.55
N ALA A 41 -20.14 7.60 12.82
CA ALA A 41 -20.81 8.26 13.94
C ALA A 41 -20.71 9.79 13.87
N GLN A 42 -19.54 10.33 13.50
CA GLN A 42 -19.34 11.78 13.28
C GLN A 42 -20.21 12.33 12.14
N ALA A 43 -20.39 11.56 11.07
CA ALA A 43 -21.32 11.90 10.00
C ALA A 43 -22.79 11.89 10.45
N GLY A 44 -23.08 11.35 11.63
CA GLY A 44 -24.41 11.34 12.23
C GLY A 44 -25.18 10.06 11.99
N ALA A 45 -24.49 8.94 11.77
CA ALA A 45 -25.12 7.62 11.79
C ALA A 45 -26.02 7.46 13.02
N LYS A 46 -27.19 6.83 12.82
CA LYS A 46 -28.12 6.45 13.88
C LYS A 46 -27.45 5.42 14.79
N HIS A 47 -26.84 4.40 14.18
CA HIS A 47 -26.11 3.36 14.87
C HIS A 47 -25.01 2.77 13.97
N VAL A 48 -23.92 2.31 14.56
CA VAL A 48 -22.82 1.63 13.87
C VAL A 48 -22.53 0.31 14.55
N TYR A 49 -22.56 -0.79 13.79
CA TYR A 49 -22.06 -2.09 14.23
C TYR A 49 -20.62 -2.27 13.73
N ALA A 50 -19.67 -2.23 14.66
CA ALA A 50 -18.26 -2.45 14.37
C ALA A 50 -17.93 -3.94 14.53
N VAL A 51 -17.86 -4.68 13.42
CA VAL A 51 -17.60 -6.13 13.42
C VAL A 51 -16.10 -6.37 13.28
N GLU A 52 -15.50 -7.03 14.26
CA GLU A 52 -14.06 -7.30 14.29
C GLU A 52 -13.78 -8.70 14.84
N ALA A 53 -13.05 -9.51 14.09
CA ALA A 53 -12.82 -10.91 14.44
C ALA A 53 -11.67 -11.10 15.45
N SER A 54 -10.68 -10.23 15.42
CA SER A 54 -9.46 -10.35 16.23
C SER A 54 -9.58 -9.69 17.60
N GLU A 55 -8.51 -9.80 18.39
CA GLU A 55 -8.37 -9.07 19.66
C GLU A 55 -8.34 -7.54 19.50
N MET A 56 -8.25 -7.04 18.26
CA MET A 56 -8.39 -5.61 17.98
C MET A 56 -9.76 -5.05 18.43
N ALA A 57 -10.78 -5.91 18.54
CA ALA A 57 -12.08 -5.54 19.09
C ALA A 57 -11.98 -4.92 20.50
N GLU A 58 -11.05 -5.37 21.35
CA GLU A 58 -10.84 -4.77 22.67
C GLU A 58 -10.27 -3.36 22.58
N TYR A 59 -9.38 -3.12 21.61
CA TYR A 59 -8.84 -1.80 21.34
C TYR A 59 -9.89 -0.87 20.70
N ALA A 60 -10.75 -1.40 19.84
CA ALA A 60 -11.91 -0.66 19.33
C ALA A 60 -12.81 -0.18 20.48
N ARG A 61 -13.17 -1.08 21.41
CA ARG A 61 -13.96 -0.69 22.60
C ARG A 61 -13.28 0.41 23.41
N LYS A 62 -11.96 0.31 23.64
CA LYS A 62 -11.19 1.34 24.36
C LYS A 62 -11.23 2.68 23.63
N LEU A 63 -10.98 2.71 22.32
CA LEU A 63 -10.97 3.94 21.53
C LEU A 63 -12.36 4.58 21.48
N ILE A 64 -13.41 3.77 21.27
CA ILE A 64 -14.80 4.20 21.23
C ILE A 64 -15.25 4.76 22.60
N ALA A 65 -14.90 4.09 23.70
CA ALA A 65 -15.20 4.55 25.05
C ALA A 65 -14.52 5.89 25.40
N GLY A 66 -13.32 6.13 24.84
CA GLY A 66 -12.63 7.42 24.95
C GLY A 66 -13.31 8.58 24.19
N ASN A 67 -14.33 8.29 23.36
CA ASN A 67 -15.06 9.27 22.56
C ASN A 67 -16.57 9.21 22.86
N PRO A 68 -17.02 9.53 24.10
CA PRO A 68 -18.37 9.24 24.57
C PRO A 68 -19.49 9.91 23.76
N SER A 69 -19.25 11.08 23.17
CA SER A 69 -20.24 11.79 22.33
C SER A 69 -20.58 11.03 21.04
N LEU A 70 -19.68 10.17 20.58
CA LEU A 70 -19.83 9.34 19.38
C LEU A 70 -20.12 7.88 19.76
N GLY A 71 -19.43 7.38 20.77
CA GLY A 71 -19.41 5.96 21.13
C GLY A 71 -20.74 5.41 21.62
N GLN A 72 -21.66 6.23 22.12
CA GLN A 72 -23.02 5.81 22.46
C GLN A 72 -23.80 5.21 21.28
N ARG A 73 -23.36 5.50 20.05
CA ARG A 73 -24.00 5.01 18.82
C ARG A 73 -23.26 3.81 18.20
N ILE A 74 -22.20 3.31 18.83
CA ILE A 74 -21.34 2.29 18.25
C ILE A 74 -21.36 1.04 19.13
N THR A 75 -21.73 -0.10 18.54
CA THR A 75 -21.64 -1.41 19.19
C THR A 75 -20.51 -2.21 18.56
N VAL A 76 -19.53 -2.63 19.37
CA VAL A 76 -18.45 -3.53 18.92
C VAL A 76 -18.89 -4.98 19.05
N VAL A 77 -18.97 -5.67 17.91
CA VAL A 77 -19.32 -7.08 17.80
C VAL A 77 -18.06 -7.87 17.51
N LYS A 78 -17.55 -8.61 18.52
CA LYS A 78 -16.37 -9.46 18.35
C LYS A 78 -16.76 -10.78 17.72
N GLY A 79 -16.23 -11.07 16.54
CA GLY A 79 -16.49 -12.30 15.81
C GLY A 79 -16.30 -12.14 14.32
N LYS A 80 -16.29 -13.26 13.61
CA LYS A 80 -16.20 -13.27 12.15
C LYS A 80 -17.52 -12.84 11.52
N VAL A 81 -17.45 -12.09 10.43
CA VAL A 81 -18.62 -11.63 9.67
C VAL A 81 -19.51 -12.79 9.25
N GLU A 82 -18.93 -13.96 9.00
CA GLU A 82 -19.57 -15.21 8.59
C GLU A 82 -20.32 -15.92 9.74
N GLU A 83 -20.07 -15.54 10.99
CA GLU A 83 -20.55 -16.23 12.19
C GLU A 83 -21.46 -15.34 13.07
N VAL A 84 -21.25 -14.01 13.05
CA VAL A 84 -22.03 -13.07 13.88
C VAL A 84 -23.44 -12.83 13.34
N GLU A 85 -24.33 -12.37 14.21
CA GLU A 85 -25.67 -11.91 13.85
C GLU A 85 -25.86 -10.45 14.30
N LEU A 86 -26.54 -9.67 13.47
CA LEU A 86 -26.86 -8.26 13.73
C LEU A 86 -28.38 -8.10 13.90
N PRO A 87 -28.85 -7.23 14.81
CA PRO A 87 -30.28 -7.12 15.13
C PRO A 87 -31.11 -6.42 14.03
N GLU A 88 -30.47 -5.66 13.14
CA GLU A 88 -31.09 -5.03 11.98
C GLU A 88 -30.11 -4.99 10.80
N LYS A 89 -30.63 -4.88 9.57
CA LYS A 89 -29.83 -4.66 8.36
C LYS A 89 -29.30 -3.21 8.33
N ALA A 90 -28.14 -3.01 7.71
CA ALA A 90 -27.54 -1.70 7.50
C ALA A 90 -27.97 -1.05 6.18
N ASP A 91 -28.06 0.28 6.18
CA ASP A 91 -28.18 1.08 4.96
C ASP A 91 -26.83 1.21 4.24
N ILE A 92 -25.72 1.17 5.00
CA ILE A 92 -24.35 1.35 4.49
C ILE A 92 -23.41 0.31 5.09
N LEU A 93 -22.59 -0.28 4.24
CA LEU A 93 -21.40 -1.03 4.62
C LEU A 93 -20.14 -0.20 4.35
N ILE A 94 -19.31 -0.03 5.37
CA ILE A 94 -17.98 0.57 5.26
C ILE A 94 -16.91 -0.45 5.64
N SER A 95 -15.79 -0.45 4.92
CA SER A 95 -14.66 -1.32 5.23
C SER A 95 -13.38 -0.81 4.58
N GLU A 96 -12.24 -1.29 5.06
CA GLU A 96 -10.94 -1.19 4.40
C GLU A 96 -10.46 -2.61 4.06
N PRO A 97 -10.99 -3.23 2.98
CA PRO A 97 -10.72 -4.62 2.66
C PRO A 97 -9.55 -4.80 1.68
N MET A 98 -8.73 -3.76 1.44
CA MET A 98 -7.76 -3.77 0.35
C MET A 98 -6.41 -4.32 0.80
N GLY A 99 -5.96 -5.38 0.12
CA GLY A 99 -4.58 -5.85 0.21
C GLY A 99 -3.70 -5.35 -0.94
N THR A 100 -2.44 -5.80 -0.97
CA THR A 100 -1.58 -5.70 -2.15
C THR A 100 -2.31 -6.22 -3.40
N LEU A 101 -2.20 -5.51 -4.53
CA LEU A 101 -2.96 -5.82 -5.76
C LEU A 101 -4.48 -5.82 -5.56
N LEU A 102 -5.00 -5.07 -4.57
CA LEU A 102 -6.40 -5.03 -4.12
C LEU A 102 -6.91 -6.32 -3.46
N VAL A 103 -6.51 -7.49 -3.97
CA VAL A 103 -7.11 -8.80 -3.67
C VAL A 103 -6.33 -9.63 -2.65
N ASN A 104 -5.07 -9.28 -2.35
CA ASN A 104 -4.29 -10.03 -1.36
C ASN A 104 -4.96 -10.00 0.02
N GLU A 105 -4.66 -10.99 0.87
CA GLU A 105 -5.30 -11.19 2.19
C GLU A 105 -6.77 -11.65 2.15
N ARG A 106 -7.38 -11.73 0.96
CA ARG A 106 -8.72 -12.28 0.71
C ARG A 106 -9.86 -11.62 1.51
N MET A 107 -9.66 -10.41 2.01
CA MET A 107 -10.67 -9.68 2.79
C MET A 107 -11.87 -9.21 1.95
N LEU A 108 -11.72 -9.14 0.62
CA LEU A 108 -12.83 -8.83 -0.30
C LEU A 108 -13.97 -9.86 -0.23
N GLU A 109 -13.66 -11.14 0.03
CA GLU A 109 -14.67 -12.19 0.17
C GLU A 109 -15.55 -11.90 1.40
N THR A 110 -14.92 -11.66 2.55
CA THR A 110 -15.62 -11.23 3.77
C THR A 110 -16.44 -9.95 3.56
N TYR A 111 -15.93 -9.00 2.75
CA TYR A 111 -16.67 -7.78 2.43
C TYR A 111 -17.93 -8.04 1.58
N VAL A 112 -17.84 -8.95 0.61
CA VAL A 112 -18.98 -9.40 -0.21
C VAL A 112 -19.99 -10.22 0.62
N ILE A 113 -19.51 -11.10 1.51
CA ILE A 113 -20.37 -11.84 2.44
C ILE A 113 -21.12 -10.86 3.36
N ALA A 114 -20.45 -9.84 3.88
CA ALA A 114 -21.10 -8.81 4.70
C ALA A 114 -22.21 -8.07 3.94
N ARG A 115 -22.00 -7.77 2.64
CA ARG A 115 -23.05 -7.20 1.77
C ARG A 115 -24.29 -8.07 1.75
N ASP A 116 -24.12 -9.35 1.43
CA ASP A 116 -25.25 -10.25 1.27
C ASP A 116 -25.97 -10.51 2.60
N ARG A 117 -25.22 -10.59 3.69
CA ARG A 117 -25.74 -10.85 5.04
C ARG A 117 -26.34 -9.64 5.73
N PHE A 118 -25.76 -8.44 5.58
CA PHE A 118 -26.08 -7.31 6.45
C PHE A 118 -26.59 -6.07 5.73
N LEU A 119 -26.43 -5.94 4.41
CA LEU A 119 -26.94 -4.78 3.68
C LEU A 119 -28.42 -4.94 3.33
N VAL A 120 -29.17 -3.84 3.37
CA VAL A 120 -30.51 -3.76 2.76
C VAL A 120 -30.39 -3.78 1.22
N PRO A 121 -31.45 -4.17 0.49
CA PRO A 121 -31.52 -3.92 -0.95
C PRO A 121 -31.26 -2.43 -1.26
N ASP A 122 -30.47 -2.16 -2.30
CA ASP A 122 -30.04 -0.81 -2.70
C ASP A 122 -29.24 -0.01 -1.65
N GLY A 123 -28.75 -0.68 -0.59
CA GLY A 123 -27.82 -0.09 0.35
C GLY A 123 -26.48 0.27 -0.31
N LYS A 124 -25.71 1.15 0.34
CA LYS A 124 -24.43 1.63 -0.19
C LYS A 124 -23.23 0.87 0.37
N MET A 125 -22.19 0.77 -0.44
CA MET A 125 -20.90 0.19 -0.06
C MET A 125 -19.79 1.24 -0.19
N PHE A 126 -18.99 1.38 0.84
CA PHE A 126 -17.84 2.28 0.93
C PHE A 126 -16.58 1.46 1.26
N PRO A 127 -15.73 1.13 0.26
CA PRO A 127 -15.81 1.49 -1.16
C PRO A 127 -16.86 0.71 -1.97
N THR A 128 -17.27 1.25 -3.11
CA THR A 128 -18.27 0.69 -4.02
C THR A 128 -17.63 -0.12 -5.16
N ILE A 129 -16.53 0.38 -5.70
CA ILE A 129 -15.82 -0.22 -6.84
C ILE A 129 -14.34 -0.28 -6.53
N GLY A 130 -13.69 -1.39 -6.88
CA GLY A 130 -12.24 -1.49 -6.99
C GLY A 130 -11.79 -1.58 -8.44
N ARG A 131 -10.61 -1.04 -8.74
CA ARG A 131 -9.97 -1.15 -10.05
C ARG A 131 -8.55 -1.63 -9.87
N ILE A 132 -8.21 -2.75 -10.49
CA ILE A 132 -6.81 -3.19 -10.62
C ILE A 132 -6.31 -2.61 -11.94
N HIS A 133 -5.22 -1.87 -11.91
CA HIS A 133 -4.56 -1.31 -13.07
C HIS A 133 -3.29 -2.10 -13.36
N MET A 134 -3.04 -2.38 -14.63
CA MET A 134 -1.85 -3.10 -15.09
C MET A 134 -1.24 -2.39 -16.28
N ALA A 135 0.08 -2.23 -16.29
CA ALA A 135 0.83 -1.65 -17.40
C ALA A 135 2.20 -2.32 -17.55
N PRO A 136 2.68 -2.57 -18.78
CA PRO A 136 4.04 -3.07 -18.99
C PRO A 136 5.06 -1.99 -18.62
N PHE A 137 6.17 -2.39 -18.01
CA PHE A 137 7.25 -1.47 -17.65
C PHE A 137 8.61 -1.89 -18.21
N SER A 138 9.52 -0.91 -18.32
CA SER A 138 10.92 -1.11 -18.67
C SER A 138 11.82 -0.57 -17.55
N ASP A 139 12.41 -1.46 -16.76
CA ASP A 139 13.37 -1.11 -15.71
C ASP A 139 14.52 -2.14 -15.69
N GLU A 140 15.60 -1.82 -16.42
CA GLU A 140 16.79 -2.68 -16.49
C GLU A 140 17.47 -2.80 -15.13
N TYR A 141 17.46 -1.73 -14.33
CA TYR A 141 18.10 -1.73 -13.01
C TYR A 141 17.42 -2.73 -12.08
N LEU A 142 16.09 -2.73 -12.02
CA LEU A 142 15.35 -3.73 -11.25
C LEU A 142 15.63 -5.16 -11.75
N PHE A 143 15.60 -5.37 -13.08
CA PHE A 143 15.84 -6.69 -13.65
C PHE A 143 17.23 -7.21 -13.27
N VAL A 144 18.27 -6.39 -13.42
CA VAL A 144 19.65 -6.74 -13.06
C VAL A 144 19.79 -6.94 -11.55
N GLU A 145 19.14 -6.12 -10.71
CA GLU A 145 19.12 -6.29 -9.25
C GLU A 145 18.56 -7.68 -8.86
N MET A 146 17.45 -8.10 -9.47
CA MET A 146 16.87 -9.43 -9.23
C MET A 146 17.76 -10.55 -9.76
N ALA A 147 18.30 -10.41 -10.96
CA ALA A 147 19.21 -11.39 -11.54
C ALA A 147 20.50 -11.55 -10.70
N ASN A 148 21.03 -10.44 -10.15
CA ASN A 148 22.23 -10.44 -9.32
C ASN A 148 22.06 -11.22 -8.02
N LYS A 149 20.85 -11.28 -7.44
CA LYS A 149 20.58 -12.13 -6.26
C LYS A 149 20.83 -13.61 -6.59
N ALA A 150 20.51 -14.04 -7.81
CA ALA A 150 20.76 -15.41 -8.26
C ALA A 150 22.26 -15.68 -8.49
N LEU A 151 23.06 -14.66 -8.86
CA LEU A 151 24.48 -14.84 -9.16
C LEU A 151 25.31 -15.34 -7.98
N PHE A 152 24.88 -15.09 -6.74
CA PHE A 152 25.51 -15.70 -5.55
C PHE A 152 25.64 -17.22 -5.66
N TRP A 153 24.65 -17.87 -6.30
CA TRP A 153 24.60 -19.32 -6.46
C TRP A 153 25.46 -19.83 -7.62
N GLN A 154 26.12 -18.97 -8.40
CA GLN A 154 27.04 -19.39 -9.46
C GLN A 154 28.46 -19.71 -8.96
N GLN A 155 28.70 -19.65 -7.65
CA GLN A 155 30.00 -19.92 -7.07
C GLN A 155 30.33 -21.42 -7.07
N GLN A 156 31.39 -21.80 -7.79
CA GLN A 156 31.89 -23.19 -7.84
C GLN A 156 32.69 -23.60 -6.61
N ASN A 157 33.14 -22.64 -5.80
CA ASN A 157 33.96 -22.90 -4.61
C ASN A 157 33.64 -21.89 -3.50
N TYR A 158 32.48 -22.04 -2.86
CA TYR A 158 32.11 -21.31 -1.66
C TYR A 158 32.54 -22.13 -0.44
N TYR A 159 33.69 -21.78 0.15
CA TYR A 159 34.30 -22.53 1.25
C TYR A 159 34.46 -24.05 0.98
N GLY A 160 34.83 -24.43 -0.25
CA GLY A 160 34.96 -25.83 -0.65
C GLY A 160 33.67 -26.48 -1.19
N VAL A 161 32.58 -25.73 -1.32
CA VAL A 161 31.27 -26.23 -1.77
C VAL A 161 30.88 -25.57 -3.10
N ASP A 162 30.46 -26.38 -4.08
CA ASP A 162 29.88 -25.89 -5.33
C ASP A 162 28.39 -25.58 -5.15
N LEU A 163 28.02 -24.31 -5.29
CA LEU A 163 26.63 -23.82 -5.16
C LEU A 163 25.85 -23.86 -6.48
N THR A 164 26.53 -24.04 -7.62
CA THR A 164 25.94 -23.98 -8.97
C THR A 164 24.75 -24.91 -9.19
N PRO A 165 24.65 -26.11 -8.56
CA PRO A 165 23.46 -26.95 -8.69
C PRO A 165 22.14 -26.28 -8.26
N LEU A 166 22.20 -25.24 -7.41
CA LEU A 166 21.01 -24.51 -6.93
C LEU A 166 20.72 -23.22 -7.72
N TYR A 167 21.58 -22.80 -8.64
CA TYR A 167 21.42 -21.54 -9.39
C TYR A 167 20.07 -21.44 -10.10
N GLY A 168 19.65 -22.48 -10.83
CA GLY A 168 18.37 -22.47 -11.55
C GLY A 168 17.15 -22.32 -10.64
N SER A 169 17.18 -23.02 -9.49
CA SER A 169 16.12 -22.92 -8.46
C SER A 169 16.09 -21.55 -7.81
N ALA A 170 17.26 -20.98 -7.49
CA ALA A 170 17.37 -19.64 -6.93
C ALA A 170 16.88 -18.57 -7.91
N PHE A 171 17.30 -18.64 -9.18
CA PHE A 171 16.84 -17.74 -10.23
C PHE A 171 15.31 -17.78 -10.36
N LYS A 172 14.73 -18.97 -10.47
CA LYS A 172 13.27 -19.13 -10.51
C LYS A 172 12.60 -18.58 -9.25
N GLY A 173 13.16 -18.83 -8.07
CA GLY A 173 12.67 -18.33 -6.79
C GLY A 173 12.60 -16.81 -6.74
N TYR A 174 13.71 -16.13 -7.06
CA TYR A 174 13.75 -14.66 -7.07
C TYR A 174 12.78 -14.05 -8.09
N PHE A 175 12.67 -14.62 -9.30
CA PHE A 175 11.73 -14.15 -10.32
C PHE A 175 10.27 -14.60 -10.11
N SER A 176 9.99 -15.41 -9.08
CA SER A 176 8.61 -15.73 -8.65
C SER A 176 8.13 -14.83 -7.53
N GLN A 177 8.99 -13.94 -7.01
CA GLN A 177 8.63 -12.94 -6.01
C GLN A 177 8.20 -11.64 -6.71
N PRO A 178 6.96 -11.17 -6.50
CA PRO A 178 6.58 -9.86 -6.96
C PRO A 178 7.27 -8.80 -6.09
N VAL A 179 7.62 -7.67 -6.70
CA VAL A 179 8.34 -6.57 -6.04
C VAL A 179 7.35 -5.52 -5.59
N VAL A 180 7.41 -5.11 -4.33
CA VAL A 180 6.57 -4.03 -3.78
C VAL A 180 7.43 -2.80 -3.55
N ASP A 181 7.21 -1.74 -4.34
CA ASP A 181 7.86 -0.45 -4.19
C ASP A 181 7.14 0.69 -4.92
N ALA A 182 7.60 1.92 -4.67
CA ALA A 182 7.20 3.08 -5.45
C ALA A 182 8.13 3.25 -6.65
N PHE A 183 7.57 3.58 -7.81
CA PHE A 183 8.35 3.82 -9.03
C PHE A 183 7.86 5.04 -9.80
N ASP A 184 8.75 5.60 -10.61
CA ASP A 184 8.43 6.72 -11.49
C ASP A 184 7.56 6.25 -12.67
N PRO A 185 6.38 6.84 -12.93
CA PRO A 185 5.48 6.40 -14.00
C PRO A 185 6.11 6.47 -15.40
N ARG A 186 7.22 7.18 -15.60
CA ARG A 186 7.95 7.22 -16.88
C ARG A 186 8.56 5.89 -17.30
N VAL A 187 8.68 4.91 -16.39
CA VAL A 187 9.13 3.54 -16.73
C VAL A 187 8.05 2.72 -17.45
N LEU A 188 6.79 3.19 -17.46
CA LEU A 188 5.69 2.51 -18.13
C LEU A 188 5.82 2.63 -19.66
N VAL A 189 5.65 1.50 -20.35
CA VAL A 189 5.84 1.38 -21.81
C VAL A 189 4.53 1.63 -22.57
N ALA A 190 3.40 1.47 -21.91
CA ALA A 190 2.07 1.70 -22.47
C ALA A 190 1.11 2.23 -21.38
N PRO A 191 -0.01 2.87 -21.77
CA PRO A 191 -1.09 3.18 -20.84
C PRO A 191 -1.63 1.95 -20.13
N ALA A 192 -2.09 2.13 -18.90
CA ALA A 192 -2.65 1.06 -18.11
C ALA A 192 -3.99 0.55 -18.65
N ILE A 193 -4.24 -0.74 -18.46
CA ILE A 193 -5.55 -1.36 -18.63
C ILE A 193 -6.10 -1.63 -17.23
N SER A 194 -7.40 -1.39 -17.04
CA SER A 194 -8.08 -1.59 -15.75
C SER A 194 -9.01 -2.80 -15.80
N HIS A 195 -8.90 -3.65 -14.80
CA HIS A 195 -9.93 -4.63 -14.44
C HIS A 195 -10.79 -4.06 -13.32
N VAL A 196 -12.10 -4.05 -13.50
CA VAL A 196 -13.06 -3.41 -12.58
C VAL A 196 -13.79 -4.48 -11.78
N ILE A 197 -13.76 -4.35 -10.46
CA ILE A 197 -14.52 -5.18 -9.53
C ILE A 197 -15.61 -4.29 -8.92
N ASN A 198 -16.87 -4.60 -9.21
CA ASN A 198 -18.01 -3.91 -8.60
C ASN A 198 -18.47 -4.67 -7.35
N PHE A 199 -18.15 -4.12 -6.17
CA PHE A 199 -18.46 -4.78 -4.90
C PHE A 199 -19.96 -4.89 -4.64
N THR A 200 -20.81 -4.11 -5.32
CA THR A 200 -22.27 -4.19 -5.14
C THR A 200 -22.91 -5.38 -5.84
N SER A 201 -22.21 -6.01 -6.80
CA SER A 201 -22.80 -7.05 -7.66
C SER A 201 -21.95 -8.31 -7.81
N ILE A 202 -20.64 -8.23 -7.57
CA ILE A 202 -19.75 -9.40 -7.68
C ILE A 202 -20.14 -10.47 -6.66
N LYS A 203 -20.02 -11.75 -7.02
CA LYS A 203 -20.24 -12.83 -6.07
C LYS A 203 -18.94 -13.26 -5.42
N GLU A 204 -19.03 -13.95 -4.28
CA GLU A 204 -17.86 -14.45 -3.56
C GLU A 204 -17.04 -15.38 -4.46
N GLU A 205 -17.69 -16.29 -5.21
CA GLU A 205 -17.05 -17.24 -6.09
C GLU A 205 -16.26 -16.60 -7.23
N ASP A 206 -16.64 -15.40 -7.67
CA ASP A 206 -15.97 -14.66 -8.74
C ASP A 206 -14.60 -14.11 -8.28
N LEU A 207 -14.31 -14.11 -6.97
CA LEU A 207 -13.02 -13.68 -6.41
C LEU A 207 -12.00 -14.82 -6.32
N TYR A 208 -12.41 -16.08 -6.51
CA TYR A 208 -11.53 -17.24 -6.36
C TYR A 208 -10.54 -17.37 -7.53
N GLU A 209 -10.98 -16.99 -8.73
CA GLU A 209 -10.16 -16.96 -9.93
C GLU A 209 -10.52 -15.73 -10.78
N ILE A 210 -9.56 -14.83 -10.94
CA ILE A 210 -9.73 -13.59 -11.70
C ILE A 210 -8.84 -13.67 -12.95
N ASP A 211 -9.47 -13.86 -14.11
CA ASP A 211 -8.79 -13.79 -15.41
C ASP A 211 -8.90 -12.38 -15.99
N VAL A 212 -7.75 -11.78 -16.30
CA VAL A 212 -7.65 -10.43 -16.86
C VAL A 212 -6.91 -10.49 -18.21
N PRO A 213 -7.63 -10.47 -19.34
CA PRO A 213 -6.99 -10.41 -20.65
C PRO A 213 -6.38 -9.03 -20.88
N LEU A 214 -5.08 -8.99 -21.18
CA LEU A 214 -4.32 -7.76 -21.36
C LEU A 214 -3.83 -7.61 -22.81
N LYS A 215 -4.09 -6.43 -23.41
CA LYS A 215 -3.61 -6.09 -24.77
C LYS A 215 -3.09 -4.67 -24.84
N PHE A 216 -1.78 -4.52 -24.69
CA PHE A 216 -1.11 -3.22 -24.71
C PHE A 216 -0.63 -2.82 -26.11
N LYS A 217 -0.61 -1.51 -26.36
CA LYS A 217 0.07 -0.90 -27.50
C LYS A 217 1.24 -0.07 -26.96
N ALA A 218 2.47 -0.55 -27.16
CA ALA A 218 3.67 0.18 -26.75
C ALA A 218 3.80 1.48 -27.56
N ALA A 219 4.09 2.60 -26.87
CA ALA A 219 4.30 3.88 -27.53
C ALA A 219 5.65 3.95 -28.27
N VAL A 220 6.66 3.29 -27.70
CA VAL A 220 8.04 3.22 -28.20
C VAL A 220 8.52 1.78 -28.22
N GLY A 221 9.48 1.48 -29.10
CA GLY A 221 10.17 0.19 -29.08
C GLY A 221 11.15 0.11 -27.89
N GLY A 222 11.32 -1.08 -27.31
CA GLY A 222 12.17 -1.27 -26.15
C GLY A 222 12.04 -2.65 -25.51
N ARG A 223 12.68 -2.83 -24.35
CA ARG A 223 12.60 -4.05 -23.54
C ARG A 223 11.52 -3.90 -22.47
N VAL A 224 10.53 -4.77 -22.49
CA VAL A 224 9.53 -4.92 -21.43
C VAL A 224 10.08 -5.90 -20.40
N HIS A 225 10.32 -5.41 -19.19
CA HIS A 225 10.88 -6.17 -18.08
C HIS A 225 9.80 -6.82 -17.23
N GLY A 226 8.55 -6.37 -17.31
CA GLY A 226 7.49 -6.91 -16.49
C GLY A 226 6.16 -6.18 -16.61
N LEU A 227 5.25 -6.53 -15.72
CA LEU A 227 3.95 -5.90 -15.53
C LEU A 227 3.93 -5.18 -14.18
N ALA A 228 3.64 -3.89 -14.20
CA ALA A 228 3.40 -3.09 -13.00
C ALA A 228 1.90 -3.05 -12.74
N CYS A 229 1.53 -3.17 -11.47
CA CYS A 229 0.16 -3.20 -11.02
C CYS A 229 -0.06 -2.26 -9.83
N TRP A 230 -1.22 -1.63 -9.79
CA TRP A 230 -1.70 -0.81 -8.68
C TRP A 230 -3.23 -0.88 -8.65
N PHE A 231 -3.86 -0.25 -7.67
CA PHE A 231 -5.30 -0.21 -7.59
C PHE A 231 -5.87 1.14 -7.17
N ASP A 232 -7.12 1.36 -7.55
CA ASP A 232 -7.93 2.46 -7.09
C ASP A 232 -9.24 1.91 -6.49
N VAL A 233 -9.80 2.58 -5.50
CA VAL A 233 -11.15 2.30 -5.02
C VAL A 233 -12.01 3.57 -5.04
N LEU A 234 -13.27 3.41 -5.43
CA LEU A 234 -14.26 4.47 -5.50
C LEU A 234 -15.22 4.38 -4.33
N PHE A 235 -15.38 5.48 -3.62
CA PHE A 235 -16.51 5.75 -2.73
C PHE A 235 -17.58 6.48 -3.52
N ASN A 236 -18.62 5.76 -3.97
CA ASN A 236 -19.68 6.30 -4.82
C ASN A 236 -20.79 6.96 -3.98
N GLY A 237 -20.43 8.03 -3.29
CA GLY A 237 -21.35 8.79 -2.46
C GLY A 237 -22.38 9.60 -3.27
N SER A 238 -23.53 9.92 -2.66
CA SER A 238 -24.62 10.64 -3.34
C SER A 238 -24.29 12.10 -3.61
N THR A 239 -23.43 12.71 -2.79
CA THR A 239 -23.04 14.11 -2.93
C THR A 239 -21.80 14.24 -3.80
N VAL A 240 -20.75 13.45 -3.50
CA VAL A 240 -19.45 13.50 -4.16
C VAL A 240 -18.86 12.10 -4.29
N GLN A 241 -18.34 11.80 -5.48
CA GLN A 241 -17.51 10.62 -5.73
C GLN A 241 -16.07 10.87 -5.28
N ARG A 242 -15.51 9.96 -4.47
CA ARG A 242 -14.11 10.03 -4.02
C ARG A 242 -13.33 8.81 -4.44
N TRP A 243 -12.11 9.03 -4.92
CA TRP A 243 -11.17 7.98 -5.29
C TRP A 243 -10.02 7.95 -4.28
N LEU A 244 -9.72 6.76 -3.78
CA LEU A 244 -8.43 6.45 -3.16
C LEU A 244 -7.61 5.72 -4.22
N THR A 245 -6.47 6.29 -4.59
CA THR A 245 -5.58 5.73 -5.61
C THR A 245 -4.24 5.34 -5.01
N THR A 246 -3.68 4.24 -5.51
CA THR A 246 -2.30 3.79 -5.25
C THR A 246 -1.43 3.92 -6.50
N ALA A 247 -1.85 4.72 -7.49
CA ALA A 247 -1.16 4.87 -8.76
C ALA A 247 0.28 5.42 -8.62
N PRO A 248 1.22 4.98 -9.48
CA PRO A 248 2.56 5.57 -9.52
C PRO A 248 2.48 7.06 -9.86
N GLY A 249 3.27 7.88 -9.15
CA GLY A 249 3.24 9.33 -9.26
C GLY A 249 2.17 10.03 -8.40
N ALA A 250 1.23 9.29 -7.81
CA ALA A 250 0.41 9.80 -6.72
C ALA A 250 1.18 9.74 -5.38
N PRO A 251 0.74 10.44 -4.33
CA PRO A 251 1.35 10.32 -3.00
C PRO A 251 1.35 8.87 -2.52
N THR A 252 2.52 8.39 -2.08
CA THR A 252 2.73 6.98 -1.73
C THR A 252 1.85 6.52 -0.56
N THR A 253 1.11 5.44 -0.77
CA THR A 253 0.39 4.70 0.28
C THR A 253 1.23 3.57 0.84
N HIS A 254 0.81 2.98 1.96
CA HIS A 254 1.51 1.83 2.54
C HIS A 254 1.47 0.56 1.66
N TRP A 255 0.53 0.48 0.70
CA TRP A 255 0.50 -0.58 -0.32
C TRP A 255 1.55 -0.46 -1.42
N TYR A 256 2.17 0.73 -1.58
CA TYR A 256 3.04 1.03 -2.73
C TYR A 256 2.39 0.60 -4.07
N GLN A 257 3.20 0.12 -5.02
CA GLN A 257 2.75 -0.59 -6.21
C GLN A 257 3.41 -1.97 -6.25
N LEU A 258 2.87 -2.87 -7.08
CA LEU A 258 3.39 -4.21 -7.31
C LEU A 258 4.05 -4.29 -8.68
N ARG A 259 5.22 -4.91 -8.80
CA ARG A 259 5.90 -5.16 -10.08
C ARG A 259 6.23 -6.64 -10.22
N CYS A 260 5.66 -7.27 -11.25
CA CYS A 260 5.87 -8.65 -11.63
C CYS A 260 6.94 -8.71 -12.73
N VAL A 261 8.16 -9.06 -12.37
CA VAL A 261 9.32 -9.04 -13.28
C VAL A 261 9.40 -10.35 -14.05
N LEU A 262 9.46 -10.27 -15.38
CA LEU A 262 9.58 -11.45 -16.24
C LEU A 262 10.99 -12.04 -16.13
N PRO A 263 11.13 -13.38 -16.03
CA PRO A 263 12.44 -14.04 -16.06
C PRO A 263 13.15 -13.84 -17.42
N GLN A 264 12.36 -13.69 -18.49
CA GLN A 264 12.84 -13.33 -19.82
C GLN A 264 12.12 -12.05 -20.29
N PRO A 265 12.84 -10.92 -20.37
CA PRO A 265 12.30 -9.67 -20.91
C PRO A 265 11.86 -9.83 -22.36
N LEU A 266 10.80 -9.11 -22.74
CA LEU A 266 10.25 -9.13 -24.09
C LEU A 266 10.70 -7.90 -24.87
N TYR A 267 11.04 -8.04 -26.13
CA TYR A 267 11.34 -6.93 -27.02
C TYR A 267 10.08 -6.53 -27.77
N VAL A 268 9.70 -5.26 -27.64
CA VAL A 268 8.59 -4.67 -28.39
C VAL A 268 9.15 -3.70 -29.43
N MET A 269 8.61 -3.77 -30.65
CA MET A 269 8.98 -2.87 -31.73
C MET A 269 7.85 -1.87 -31.99
N GLN A 270 8.21 -0.67 -32.44
CA GLN A 270 7.22 0.30 -32.87
C GLN A 270 6.53 -0.20 -34.16
N ALA A 271 5.20 -0.08 -34.23
CA ALA A 271 4.40 -0.55 -35.37
C ALA A 271 4.84 0.04 -36.73
N LYS A 272 5.50 1.22 -36.74
CA LYS A 272 6.02 1.87 -37.96
C LYS A 272 7.29 1.22 -38.53
N MET A 273 7.96 0.35 -37.78
CA MET A 273 9.20 -0.32 -38.20
C MET A 273 8.98 -1.69 -38.84
N TRP A 274 7.71 -2.10 -38.96
CA TRP A 274 7.29 -3.34 -39.58
C TRP A 274 7.34 -3.10 -41.10
N GLY A 275 8.42 -3.54 -41.75
CA GLY A 275 8.61 -3.38 -43.20
C GLY A 275 7.45 -3.98 -44.02
N PRO A 276 7.45 -3.81 -45.36
CA PRO A 276 6.38 -4.35 -46.20
C PRO A 276 6.24 -5.87 -46.00
N GLY A 277 5.05 -6.32 -45.56
CA GLY A 277 4.72 -7.73 -45.30
C GLY A 277 4.57 -8.12 -43.83
N ALA A 278 4.79 -7.20 -42.90
CA ALA A 278 4.72 -7.48 -41.47
C ALA A 278 3.28 -7.30 -40.94
N GLU A 279 2.64 -8.38 -40.51
CA GLU A 279 1.24 -8.40 -40.06
C GLU A 279 1.09 -8.06 -38.57
N GLN A 280 0.32 -7.00 -38.26
CA GLN A 280 0.01 -6.64 -36.88
C GLN A 280 -0.73 -7.80 -36.17
N GLY A 281 -0.05 -8.51 -35.27
CA GLY A 281 -0.67 -9.57 -34.46
C GLY A 281 0.12 -10.89 -34.37
N GLY A 282 1.23 -11.04 -35.10
CA GLY A 282 2.12 -12.20 -34.94
C GLY A 282 2.79 -12.23 -33.56
N ILE A 283 2.83 -13.40 -32.92
CA ILE A 283 3.59 -13.61 -31.69
C ILE A 283 5.07 -13.70 -32.05
N LEU A 284 5.85 -12.66 -31.73
CA LEU A 284 7.30 -12.66 -31.93
C LEU A 284 8.04 -13.37 -30.79
N GLN A 285 7.54 -13.19 -29.56
CA GLN A 285 8.14 -13.73 -28.34
C GLN A 285 7.04 -14.02 -27.33
N ALA A 286 7.26 -14.99 -26.46
CA ALA A 286 6.38 -15.32 -25.35
C ALA A 286 7.21 -15.49 -24.07
N SER A 287 6.65 -15.05 -22.95
CA SER A 287 7.20 -15.24 -21.61
C SER A 287 6.04 -15.58 -20.69
N SER A 288 6.23 -16.57 -19.82
CA SER A 288 5.24 -17.02 -18.85
C SER A 288 5.91 -17.25 -17.51
N CYS A 289 5.25 -16.84 -16.45
CA CYS A 289 5.77 -16.91 -15.09
C CYS A 289 4.61 -16.98 -14.10
N LYS A 290 4.90 -17.52 -12.92
CA LYS A 290 3.98 -17.61 -11.79
C LYS A 290 4.59 -16.85 -10.62
N PHE A 291 3.81 -15.95 -10.04
CA PHE A 291 4.19 -15.21 -8.84
C PHE A 291 3.38 -15.70 -7.64
N ASP A 292 3.98 -15.64 -6.45
CA ASP A 292 3.28 -15.85 -5.19
C ASP A 292 3.16 -14.52 -4.44
N LEU A 293 1.92 -14.09 -4.17
CA LEU A 293 1.64 -12.85 -3.44
C LEU A 293 1.87 -12.97 -1.93
N LYS A 294 2.09 -14.18 -1.39
CA LYS A 294 2.31 -14.40 0.05
C LYS A 294 3.62 -13.82 0.56
N GLU A 295 4.67 -13.87 -0.26
CA GLU A 295 6.02 -13.44 0.13
C GLU A 295 6.60 -12.46 -0.90
N PRO A 296 6.03 -11.24 -1.00
CA PRO A 296 6.56 -10.21 -1.89
C PRO A 296 7.91 -9.70 -1.40
N TYR A 297 8.75 -9.28 -2.35
CA TYR A 297 9.99 -8.58 -2.04
C TYR A 297 9.72 -7.08 -1.88
N TYR A 298 9.73 -6.59 -0.65
CA TYR A 298 9.65 -5.16 -0.35
C TYR A 298 10.97 -4.48 -0.68
N ARG A 299 10.97 -3.64 -1.72
CA ARG A 299 12.16 -2.92 -2.17
C ARG A 299 12.10 -1.50 -1.64
N MET A 300 12.80 -1.27 -0.54
CA MET A 300 12.98 0.08 0.01
C MET A 300 13.92 0.86 -0.92
N SER A 301 13.38 1.71 -1.78
CA SER A 301 14.19 2.69 -2.50
C SER A 301 14.94 3.54 -1.46
N GLN A 302 16.27 3.54 -1.47
CA GLN A 302 17.00 4.60 -0.76
C GLN A 302 16.43 5.95 -1.22
N PRO A 303 16.16 6.91 -0.31
CA PRO A 303 15.64 8.20 -0.72
C PRO A 303 16.63 8.80 -1.73
N GLN A 304 16.16 9.05 -2.96
CA GLN A 304 16.90 9.91 -3.88
C GLN A 304 17.00 11.27 -3.20
N ALA A 305 18.20 11.64 -2.79
CA ALA A 305 18.47 12.98 -2.27
C ALA A 305 18.21 13.97 -3.41
N TYR A 306 17.07 14.66 -3.36
CA TYR A 306 16.87 15.84 -4.19
C TYR A 306 17.82 16.92 -3.67
N PRO A 307 18.74 17.47 -4.49
CA PRO A 307 19.51 18.62 -4.07
C PRO A 307 18.54 19.81 -3.93
N VAL A 308 18.29 20.22 -2.70
CA VAL A 308 17.67 21.52 -2.43
C VAL A 308 18.66 22.57 -2.93
N ALA A 309 18.29 23.27 -4.00
CA ALA A 309 19.01 24.46 -4.43
C ALA A 309 18.94 25.49 -3.29
N GLN A 310 20.06 25.65 -2.56
CA GLN A 310 20.22 26.73 -1.61
C GLN A 310 20.67 27.98 -2.38
N ASP A 311 19.71 28.83 -2.73
CA ASP A 311 20.00 30.24 -2.95
C ASP A 311 20.36 30.87 -1.60
N GLN A 312 21.64 31.15 -1.38
CA GLN A 312 22.09 32.13 -0.40
C GLN A 312 23.02 33.15 -1.07
N PRO A 313 22.83 34.46 -0.82
CA PRO A 313 23.64 35.49 -1.43
C PRO A 313 25.03 35.55 -0.78
N THR A 314 26.03 35.63 -1.65
CA THR A 314 27.46 35.78 -1.31
C THR A 314 27.72 37.08 -0.54
N HIS A 315 28.14 36.96 0.73
CA HIS A 315 28.88 38.01 1.42
C HIS A 315 30.39 37.71 1.34
N HIS A 316 31.09 38.52 0.56
CA HIS A 316 32.54 38.66 0.60
C HIS A 316 32.99 39.17 1.96
N LEU A 317 34.10 38.63 2.50
CA LEU A 317 35.07 39.39 3.31
C LEU A 317 36.43 38.66 3.39
N VAL A 318 37.36 39.19 2.59
CA VAL A 318 38.78 39.48 2.83
C VAL A 318 39.60 38.55 3.76
N ASN A 319 40.68 38.04 3.16
CA ASN A 319 41.78 37.29 3.73
C ASN A 319 42.82 38.23 4.37
N THR A 320 43.30 37.93 5.58
CA THR A 320 44.61 38.40 6.07
C THR A 320 45.26 37.32 6.93
N GLN A 321 46.46 36.92 6.51
CA GLN A 321 47.44 36.09 7.21
C GLN A 321 47.91 36.79 8.48
N ASP A 322 48.18 36.04 9.56
CA ASP A 322 49.53 35.87 10.14
C ASP A 322 49.56 35.34 11.60
N ILE A 323 50.49 34.38 11.82
CA ILE A 323 51.41 34.25 12.98
C ILE A 323 50.99 33.48 14.27
N GLN A 324 51.58 32.27 14.38
CA GLN A 324 52.39 31.66 15.47
C GLN A 324 51.81 31.10 16.80
N THR A 325 52.00 29.77 16.93
CA THR A 325 52.62 28.97 18.02
C THR A 325 52.57 29.45 19.48
N GLN A 326 52.13 28.57 20.41
CA GLN A 326 52.99 27.83 21.35
C GLN A 326 52.20 26.90 22.31
N SER A 327 52.88 25.84 22.73
CA SER A 327 52.51 24.69 23.58
C SER A 327 52.81 24.90 25.07
N LEU A 328 52.47 23.87 25.89
CA LEU A 328 52.90 23.50 27.28
C LEU A 328 51.78 23.71 28.34
N ASP A 329 51.21 22.63 28.90
CA ASP A 329 51.63 21.85 30.11
C ASP A 329 51.39 22.69 31.39
N GLU A 330 50.90 22.25 32.56
CA GLU A 330 50.48 21.00 33.22
C GLU A 330 49.86 21.46 34.59
N GLU A 331 49.39 20.50 35.41
CA GLU A 331 49.17 20.58 36.88
C GLU A 331 47.85 21.20 37.45
N VAL A 332 47.26 20.76 38.59
CA VAL A 332 47.11 19.50 39.35
C VAL A 332 46.24 19.84 40.59
N SER A 333 45.35 18.92 40.97
CA SER A 333 44.73 18.63 42.30
C SER A 333 43.89 19.65 43.12
N GLU A 334 42.64 19.21 43.36
CA GLU A 334 41.89 19.05 44.64
C GLU A 334 41.97 20.08 45.79
N PHE A 335 40.79 20.47 46.32
CA PHE A 335 40.48 20.49 47.77
C PHE A 335 38.96 20.40 48.07
N LEU A 336 38.55 19.21 48.54
CA LEU A 336 37.67 18.86 49.69
C LEU A 336 36.25 19.46 49.94
N GLN A 337 35.32 18.51 50.18
CA GLN A 337 34.31 18.38 51.27
C GLN A 337 32.84 18.83 51.10
N GLN A 338 31.96 17.79 51.10
CA GLN A 338 30.51 17.73 51.42
C GLN A 338 30.22 18.00 52.93
N PRO A 339 28.97 18.00 53.51
CA PRO A 339 27.74 17.33 53.03
C PRO A 339 26.39 18.06 53.42
N PRO A 340 25.20 17.41 53.60
CA PRO A 340 23.93 17.90 53.04
C PRO A 340 22.90 18.38 54.11
N GLN A 341 21.78 18.98 53.69
CA GLN A 341 20.60 19.08 54.56
C GLN A 341 19.31 18.70 53.82
N LYS A 342 18.57 17.80 54.47
CA LYS A 342 17.21 17.33 54.17
C LYS A 342 16.17 18.35 54.64
N SER A 343 15.00 18.35 54.01
CA SER A 343 13.73 18.52 54.71
C SER A 343 12.59 17.83 53.95
N ASP A 344 12.14 16.70 54.49
CA ASP A 344 10.77 16.20 54.32
C ASP A 344 9.82 17.09 55.15
N ALA A 345 8.62 17.33 54.63
CA ALA A 345 7.41 17.55 55.43
C ALA A 345 6.19 17.14 54.61
N GLY A 346 5.43 16.18 55.13
CA GLY A 346 4.16 15.72 54.58
C GLY A 346 2.95 16.15 55.41
N LEU A 347 1.79 15.68 54.94
CA LEU A 347 0.44 15.61 55.54
C LEU A 347 -0.37 16.93 55.52
N ASP A 348 -1.47 16.94 54.76
CA ASP A 348 -2.77 16.38 55.18
C ASP A 348 -3.53 15.77 53.98
#